data_AF-A0A3N1UPN5-F1
#
_entry.id   AF-A0A3N1UPN5-F1
#
_cell.length_a   1.000
_cell.length_b   1.000
_cell.length_c   1.000
_cell.angle_alpha   90.00
_cell.angle_beta   90.00
_cell.angle_gamma   90.00
#
_symmetry.space_group_name_H-M   'P 1'
#
loop_
_entity.id
_entity.type
_entity.pdbx_description
1 polymer ?
#
loop_
_entity_poly.entity_id
_entity_poly.type
_entity_poly.pdbx_seq_one_letter_code
_entity_poly.pdbx_strand_id
1 'polypeptide(L)'
;MITVAFSTHRLEVLKKAETIMRTHDTVALEEPPHPNFYAMLEGHMSIQEYLEKSDYEFPRFARASCLLYRRLHAQGKHLLQVDPYLEHLNRLHDFFADGGDAHALDPKDAAYEVYHAERRATATLLDFYAKSVSAPFSDVVASVVAFARADAARIGLRDRMRAEALTVVAEGSESLYVECGYIHWSLFRHLQRLLGRRTRLRPLFLLDQEARRRIGKKQVLGPGDRLTLRLVFRENLRTPLLSLLAAQSLIFIKLVHKEEMSPSQGSFPHLDDEAQADRWTRCLSWKDCERLWPLVRQKPSQPAQDIVRSYLQERFNHDFEKLETVHPNATGGGFFDSLGLRRP
;
A
#
# COMPACT_ATOMS: atom_id res chain seq x y z
N MET A 1 -17.54 -17.33 -9.63
CA MET A 1 -16.47 -17.41 -8.57
C MET A 1 -15.77 -16.07 -8.48
N ILE A 2 -15.39 -15.56 -7.30
CA ILE A 2 -14.68 -14.27 -7.19
C ILE A 2 -13.32 -14.46 -6.52
N THR A 3 -12.26 -13.95 -7.16
CA THR A 3 -10.91 -13.88 -6.60
C THR A 3 -10.55 -12.42 -6.33
N VAL A 4 -10.36 -12.07 -5.05
CA VAL A 4 -9.79 -10.77 -4.66
C VAL A 4 -8.28 -10.94 -4.58
N ALA A 5 -7.58 -10.34 -5.54
CA ALA A 5 -6.14 -10.47 -5.71
C ALA A 5 -5.42 -9.29 -5.09
N PHE A 6 -4.76 -9.57 -3.97
CA PHE A 6 -4.00 -8.64 -3.16
C PHE A 6 -2.58 -8.48 -3.69
N SER A 7 -2.20 -7.25 -4.01
CA SER A 7 -0.87 -6.90 -4.52
C SER A 7 -0.47 -5.44 -4.32
N THR A 8 0.74 -5.13 -4.75
CA THR A 8 1.31 -3.78 -4.88
C THR A 8 1.39 -3.37 -6.36
N HIS A 9 1.51 -2.08 -6.64
CA HIS A 9 1.79 -1.53 -7.98
C HIS A 9 3.27 -1.71 -8.38
N ARG A 10 3.74 -2.97 -8.45
CA ARG A 10 5.13 -3.31 -8.78
C ARG A 10 5.18 -4.24 -9.98
N LEU A 11 6.15 -4.03 -10.87
CA LEU A 11 6.31 -4.82 -12.11
C LEU A 11 6.40 -6.33 -11.86
N GLU A 12 7.04 -6.74 -10.76
CA GLU A 12 7.23 -8.15 -10.36
C GLU A 12 5.93 -8.91 -10.06
N VAL A 13 4.81 -8.20 -9.87
CA VAL A 13 3.48 -8.78 -9.65
C VAL A 13 2.84 -9.23 -10.96
N LEU A 14 3.08 -8.52 -12.07
CA LEU A 14 2.25 -8.58 -13.28
C LEU A 14 2.15 -9.97 -13.89
N LYS A 15 3.24 -10.75 -13.91
CA LYS A 15 3.23 -12.12 -14.45
C LYS A 15 2.29 -13.03 -13.67
N LYS A 16 2.25 -12.88 -12.34
CA LYS A 16 1.35 -13.65 -11.48
C LYS A 16 -0.08 -13.16 -11.59
N ALA A 17 -0.30 -11.85 -11.66
CA ALA A 17 -1.61 -11.27 -11.94
C ALA A 17 -2.19 -11.83 -13.25
N GLU A 18 -1.42 -11.76 -14.35
CA GLU A 18 -1.81 -12.26 -15.67
C GLU A 18 -2.24 -13.73 -15.63
N THR A 19 -1.47 -14.58 -14.94
CA THR A 19 -1.78 -16.02 -14.80
C THR A 19 -3.17 -16.23 -14.19
N ILE A 20 -3.55 -15.44 -13.19
CA ILE A 20 -4.82 -15.58 -12.49
C ILE A 20 -5.95 -14.89 -13.26
N MET A 21 -5.73 -13.70 -13.81
CA MET A 21 -6.69 -12.99 -14.65
C MET A 21 -7.18 -13.86 -15.82
N ARG A 22 -6.28 -14.63 -16.45
CA ARG A 22 -6.63 -15.55 -17.55
C ARG A 22 -7.65 -16.63 -17.16
N THR A 23 -7.73 -16.99 -15.87
CA THR A 23 -8.68 -17.98 -15.35
C THR A 23 -10.06 -17.40 -15.04
N HIS A 24 -10.25 -16.09 -15.22
CA HIS A 24 -11.53 -15.41 -15.05
C HIS A 24 -12.00 -14.84 -16.38
N ASP A 25 -13.31 -14.72 -16.62
CA ASP A 25 -13.90 -14.03 -17.78
C ASP A 25 -13.88 -12.52 -17.58
N THR A 26 -14.12 -12.06 -16.35
CA THR A 26 -14.18 -10.64 -16.01
C THR A 26 -13.04 -10.24 -15.06
N VAL A 27 -12.43 -9.07 -15.32
CA VAL A 27 -11.35 -8.46 -14.54
C VAL A 27 -11.80 -7.05 -14.15
N ALA A 28 -12.01 -6.82 -12.85
CA ALA A 28 -12.27 -5.51 -12.29
C ALA A 28 -10.97 -4.89 -11.77
N LEU A 29 -10.56 -3.80 -12.41
CA LEU A 29 -9.36 -3.02 -12.10
C LEU A 29 -9.60 -2.08 -10.93
N GLU A 30 -8.53 -1.73 -10.22
CA GLU A 30 -8.55 -0.70 -9.15
C GLU A 30 -8.27 0.69 -9.74
N GLU A 31 -9.13 1.11 -10.65
CA GLU A 31 -9.04 2.41 -11.33
C GLU A 31 -10.45 3.00 -11.52
N PRO A 32 -10.62 4.32 -11.54
CA PRO A 32 -11.87 4.95 -11.94
C PRO A 32 -12.13 4.74 -13.44
N PRO A 33 -13.38 4.76 -13.90
CA PRO A 33 -13.70 4.73 -15.32
C PRO A 33 -13.01 5.87 -16.09
N HIS A 34 -12.37 5.54 -17.21
CA HIS A 34 -11.75 6.51 -18.10
C HIS A 34 -12.35 6.43 -19.52
N PRO A 35 -12.77 7.56 -20.12
CA PRO A 35 -13.51 7.56 -21.39
C PRO A 35 -12.72 6.93 -22.56
N ASN A 36 -11.38 7.02 -22.52
CA ASN A 36 -10.52 6.46 -23.57
C ASN A 36 -10.00 5.04 -23.27
N PHE A 37 -10.48 4.38 -22.21
CA PHE A 37 -9.97 3.06 -21.81
C PHE A 37 -10.17 2.00 -22.91
N TYR A 38 -11.38 1.88 -23.46
CA TYR A 38 -11.65 0.92 -24.54
C TYR A 38 -10.93 1.25 -25.84
N ALA A 39 -10.82 2.53 -26.20
CA ALA A 39 -10.01 2.96 -27.34
C ALA A 39 -8.55 2.51 -27.20
N MET A 40 -7.99 2.59 -25.98
CA MET A 40 -6.66 2.06 -25.67
C MET A 40 -6.61 0.52 -25.76
N LEU A 41 -7.61 -0.18 -25.20
CA LEU A 41 -7.67 -1.65 -25.25
C LEU A 41 -7.69 -2.19 -26.69
N GLU A 42 -8.50 -1.56 -27.54
CA GLU A 42 -8.68 -1.91 -28.95
C GLU A 42 -7.50 -1.48 -29.84
N GLY A 43 -6.72 -0.50 -29.39
CA GLY A 43 -5.60 0.06 -30.15
C GLY A 43 -5.96 1.21 -31.08
N HIS A 44 -7.16 1.77 -30.93
CA HIS A 44 -7.57 3.02 -31.57
C HIS A 44 -6.83 4.24 -30.95
N MET A 45 -6.30 4.08 -29.74
CA MET A 45 -5.42 5.04 -29.06
C MET A 45 -4.14 4.33 -28.62
N SER A 46 -2.99 5.01 -28.72
CA SER A 46 -1.74 4.44 -28.21
C SER A 46 -1.72 4.42 -26.68
N ILE A 47 -0.97 3.49 -26.10
CA ILE A 47 -0.81 3.43 -24.63
C ILE A 47 -0.14 4.72 -24.12
N GLN A 48 0.77 5.30 -24.90
CA GLN A 48 1.44 6.55 -24.50
C GLN A 48 0.43 7.71 -24.40
N GLU A 49 -0.38 7.93 -25.44
CA GLU A 49 -1.41 8.97 -25.44
C GLU A 49 -2.45 8.76 -24.34
N TYR A 50 -2.79 7.50 -24.03
CA TYR A 50 -3.68 7.17 -22.93
C TYR A 50 -3.07 7.57 -21.57
N LEU A 51 -1.80 7.22 -21.34
CA LEU A 51 -1.10 7.50 -20.09
C LEU A 51 -0.76 8.98 -19.92
N GLU A 52 -0.47 9.73 -20.98
CA GLU A 52 -0.19 11.18 -20.91
C GLU A 52 -1.37 12.00 -20.38
N LYS A 53 -2.59 11.46 -20.49
CA LYS A 53 -3.82 12.09 -19.99
C LYS A 53 -4.09 11.79 -18.51
N SER A 54 -3.23 11.04 -17.84
CA SER A 54 -3.41 10.58 -16.47
C SER A 54 -2.12 10.72 -15.68
N ASP A 55 -2.21 11.18 -14.43
CA ASP A 55 -1.03 11.27 -13.56
C ASP A 55 -0.83 9.97 -12.78
N TYR A 56 0.08 9.11 -13.26
CA TYR A 56 0.38 7.82 -12.65
C TYR A 56 1.67 7.86 -11.84
N GLU A 57 1.61 7.50 -10.55
CA GLU A 57 2.77 7.42 -9.65
C GLU A 57 3.83 6.40 -10.11
N PHE A 58 3.42 5.35 -10.84
CA PHE A 58 4.28 4.26 -11.32
C PHE A 58 4.17 4.11 -12.85
N PRO A 59 4.81 4.99 -13.65
CA PRO A 59 4.63 5.02 -15.09
C PRO A 59 5.04 3.73 -15.82
N ARG A 60 6.09 3.04 -15.34
CA ARG A 60 6.53 1.78 -15.98
C ARG A 60 5.57 0.65 -15.67
N PHE A 61 5.10 0.55 -14.43
CA PHE A 61 4.02 -0.34 -14.04
C PHE A 61 2.73 -0.07 -14.83
N ALA A 62 2.29 1.18 -14.92
CA ALA A 62 1.06 1.57 -15.63
C ALA A 62 1.14 1.16 -17.12
N ARG A 63 2.26 1.43 -17.79
CA ARG A 63 2.50 1.00 -19.17
C ARG A 63 2.49 -0.51 -19.33
N ALA A 64 3.15 -1.24 -18.43
CA ALA A 64 3.18 -2.70 -18.47
C ALA A 64 1.79 -3.33 -18.20
N SER A 65 1.00 -2.70 -17.33
CA SER A 65 -0.38 -3.08 -17.05
C SER A 65 -1.28 -2.85 -18.26
N CYS A 66 -1.20 -1.68 -18.92
CA CYS A 66 -1.93 -1.42 -20.17
C CYS A 66 -1.61 -2.46 -21.26
N LEU A 67 -0.32 -2.82 -21.42
CA LEU A 67 0.09 -3.88 -22.36
C LEU A 67 -0.53 -5.24 -22.00
N LEU A 68 -0.61 -5.57 -20.71
CA LEU A 68 -1.29 -6.78 -20.22
C LEU A 68 -2.79 -6.71 -20.53
N TYR A 69 -3.44 -5.59 -20.22
CA TYR A 69 -4.86 -5.38 -20.42
C TYR A 69 -5.27 -5.52 -21.89
N ARG A 70 -4.48 -4.96 -22.83
CA ARG A 70 -4.68 -5.19 -24.27
C ARG A 70 -4.63 -6.67 -24.65
N ARG A 71 -3.64 -7.41 -24.12
CA ARG A 71 -3.53 -8.86 -24.39
C ARG A 71 -4.72 -9.64 -23.85
N LEU A 72 -5.20 -9.31 -22.66
CA LEU A 72 -6.36 -9.96 -22.05
C LEU A 72 -7.64 -9.62 -22.81
N HIS A 73 -7.84 -8.36 -23.17
CA HIS A 73 -8.98 -7.92 -23.97
C HIS A 73 -9.02 -8.62 -25.34
N ALA A 74 -7.88 -8.72 -26.03
CA ALA A 74 -7.77 -9.46 -27.30
C ALA A 74 -8.06 -10.96 -27.18
N GLN A 75 -8.05 -11.53 -25.97
CA GLN A 75 -8.45 -12.90 -25.68
C GLN A 75 -9.92 -13.03 -25.25
N GLY A 76 -10.71 -11.95 -25.40
CA GLY A 76 -12.12 -11.92 -25.03
C GLY A 76 -12.39 -11.77 -23.54
N LYS A 77 -11.40 -11.30 -22.75
CA LYS A 77 -11.66 -10.97 -21.33
C LYS A 77 -12.41 -9.64 -21.23
N HIS A 78 -13.37 -9.57 -20.32
CA HIS A 78 -14.08 -8.34 -19.98
C HIS A 78 -13.29 -7.57 -18.94
N LEU A 79 -12.74 -6.42 -19.31
CA LEU A 79 -12.02 -5.54 -18.37
C LEU A 79 -12.91 -4.37 -18.01
N LEU A 80 -13.04 -4.11 -16.70
CA LEU A 80 -13.86 -3.04 -16.13
C LEU A 80 -13.01 -2.23 -15.15
N GLN A 81 -13.08 -0.91 -15.23
CA GLN A 81 -12.52 -0.01 -14.22
C GLN A 81 -13.58 0.23 -13.15
N VAL A 82 -13.32 -0.20 -11.91
CA VAL A 82 -14.31 -0.18 -10.84
C VAL A 82 -13.72 0.46 -9.59
N ASP A 83 -13.76 1.79 -9.54
CA ASP A 83 -13.42 2.56 -8.34
C ASP A 83 -14.30 3.82 -8.21
N PRO A 84 -15.52 3.67 -7.67
CA PRO A 84 -16.45 4.81 -7.55
C PRO A 84 -15.90 5.95 -6.70
N TYR A 85 -15.07 5.64 -5.70
CA TYR A 85 -14.47 6.68 -4.86
C TYR A 85 -13.58 7.61 -5.69
N LEU A 86 -12.70 7.03 -6.52
CA LEU A 86 -11.84 7.81 -7.41
C LEU A 86 -12.65 8.49 -8.53
N GLU A 87 -13.75 7.89 -8.99
CA GLU A 87 -14.66 8.53 -9.95
C GLU A 87 -15.29 9.80 -9.37
N HIS A 88 -15.81 9.74 -8.13
CA HIS A 88 -16.32 10.92 -7.44
C HIS A 88 -15.21 11.93 -7.14
N LEU A 89 -14.00 11.49 -6.82
CA LEU A 89 -12.86 12.38 -6.62
C LEU A 89 -12.50 13.16 -7.89
N ASN A 90 -12.46 12.49 -9.05
CA ASN A 90 -12.23 13.15 -10.33
C ASN A 90 -13.33 14.18 -10.63
N ARG A 91 -14.60 13.83 -10.40
CA ARG A 91 -15.72 14.78 -10.54
C ARG A 91 -15.60 16.00 -9.62
N LEU A 92 -15.10 15.82 -8.40
CA LEU A 92 -14.84 16.93 -7.48
C LEU A 92 -13.71 17.82 -7.99
N HIS A 93 -12.64 17.24 -8.55
CA HIS A 93 -11.56 18.04 -9.14
C HIS A 93 -12.06 18.91 -10.29
N ASP A 94 -12.86 18.34 -11.21
CA ASP A 94 -13.47 19.10 -12.31
C ASP A 94 -14.39 20.22 -11.77
N PHE A 95 -15.25 19.89 -10.81
CA PHE A 95 -16.16 20.87 -10.18
C PHE A 95 -15.41 22.06 -9.57
N PHE A 96 -14.31 21.81 -8.85
CA PHE A 96 -13.51 22.89 -8.27
C PHE A 96 -12.68 23.64 -9.31
N ALA A 97 -12.19 22.96 -10.35
CA ALA A 97 -11.47 23.60 -11.47
C ALA A 97 -12.38 24.57 -12.24
N ASP A 98 -13.67 24.26 -12.34
CA ASP A 98 -14.70 25.11 -12.95
C ASP A 98 -15.19 26.25 -12.03
N GLY A 99 -14.59 26.41 -10.85
CA GLY A 99 -14.91 27.48 -9.89
C GLY A 99 -16.02 27.14 -8.89
N GLY A 100 -16.36 25.86 -8.75
CA GLY A 100 -17.33 25.38 -7.76
C GLY A 100 -16.94 25.68 -6.31
N ASP A 101 -17.95 25.86 -5.45
CA ASP A 101 -17.77 26.08 -4.01
C ASP A 101 -18.14 24.82 -3.22
N ALA A 102 -17.35 24.50 -2.19
CA ALA A 102 -17.59 23.38 -1.30
C ALA A 102 -18.94 23.47 -0.58
N HIS A 103 -19.45 24.68 -0.34
CA HIS A 103 -20.79 24.88 0.25
C HIS A 103 -21.95 24.53 -0.70
N ALA A 104 -21.68 24.44 -2.01
CA ALA A 104 -22.68 24.07 -3.01
C ALA A 104 -22.80 22.56 -3.22
N LEU A 105 -21.95 21.74 -2.58
CA LEU A 105 -22.05 20.29 -2.64
C LEU A 105 -23.30 19.81 -1.88
N ASP A 106 -24.14 19.00 -2.54
CA ASP A 106 -25.33 18.40 -1.91
C ASP A 106 -24.90 17.33 -0.88
N PRO A 107 -25.28 17.46 0.40
CA PRO A 107 -24.98 16.45 1.43
C PRO A 107 -25.56 15.05 1.16
N LYS A 108 -26.50 14.91 0.20
CA LYS A 108 -27.05 13.62 -0.23
C LYS A 108 -26.28 12.97 -1.38
N ASP A 109 -25.40 13.70 -2.06
CA ASP A 109 -24.53 13.14 -3.11
C ASP A 109 -23.38 12.36 -2.45
N ALA A 110 -23.06 11.18 -2.98
CA ALA A 110 -21.92 10.38 -2.54
C ALA A 110 -20.58 11.15 -2.67
N ALA A 111 -20.47 12.09 -3.62
CA ALA A 111 -19.31 12.97 -3.74
C ALA A 111 -19.09 13.85 -2.50
N TYR A 112 -20.13 14.19 -1.74
CA TYR A 112 -19.99 14.94 -0.50
C TYR A 112 -19.22 14.14 0.57
N GLU A 113 -19.50 12.85 0.72
CA GLU A 113 -18.75 11.98 1.65
C GLU A 113 -17.27 11.87 1.26
N VAL A 114 -17.00 11.72 -0.05
CA VAL A 114 -15.65 11.65 -0.61
C VAL A 114 -14.89 12.96 -0.34
N TYR A 115 -15.51 14.12 -0.59
CA TYR A 115 -14.92 15.43 -0.30
C TYR A 115 -14.49 15.56 1.17
N HIS A 116 -15.35 15.19 2.12
CA HIS A 116 -15.03 15.29 3.55
C HIS A 116 -13.92 14.33 3.99
N ALA A 117 -13.90 13.12 3.41
CA ALA A 117 -12.83 12.16 3.66
C ALA A 117 -11.47 12.68 3.16
N GLU A 118 -11.41 13.17 1.92
CA GLU A 118 -10.19 13.76 1.35
C GLU A 118 -9.74 15.00 2.10
N ARG A 119 -10.66 15.94 2.37
CA ARG A 119 -10.34 17.17 3.10
C ARG A 119 -9.71 16.87 4.46
N ARG A 120 -10.25 15.88 5.19
CA ARG A 120 -9.72 15.45 6.48
C ARG A 120 -8.34 14.81 6.36
N ALA A 121 -8.17 13.86 5.43
CA ALA A 121 -6.89 13.20 5.21
C ALA A 121 -5.80 14.20 4.81
N THR A 122 -6.10 15.07 3.85
CA THR A 122 -5.20 16.14 3.38
C THR A 122 -4.84 17.11 4.50
N ALA A 123 -5.80 17.57 5.31
CA ALA A 123 -5.50 18.46 6.44
C ALA A 123 -4.53 17.81 7.44
N THR A 124 -4.73 16.53 7.78
CA THR A 124 -3.81 15.83 8.69
C THR A 124 -2.44 15.54 8.07
N LEU A 125 -2.37 15.36 6.75
CA LEU A 125 -1.10 15.20 6.03
C LEU A 125 -0.30 16.51 6.04
N LEU A 126 -0.96 17.65 5.80
CA LEU A 126 -0.32 18.97 5.87
C LEU A 126 0.19 19.29 7.28
N ASP A 127 -0.58 18.95 8.32
CA ASP A 127 -0.14 19.06 9.72
C ASP A 127 1.12 18.23 10.00
N PHE A 128 1.17 17.00 9.47
CA PHE A 128 2.37 16.16 9.55
C PHE A 128 3.58 16.81 8.87
N TYR A 129 3.43 17.36 7.67
CA TYR A 129 4.53 18.04 6.98
C TYR A 129 5.02 19.27 7.75
N ALA A 130 4.10 20.09 8.26
CA ALA A 130 4.44 21.24 9.07
C ALA A 130 5.25 20.86 10.33
N LYS A 131 4.86 19.77 11.01
CA LYS A 131 5.54 19.29 12.23
C LYS A 131 6.87 18.61 11.95
N SER A 132 7.01 17.89 10.84
CA SER A 132 8.20 17.07 10.53
C SER A 132 9.51 17.86 10.45
N VAL A 133 9.44 19.17 10.22
CA VAL A 133 10.61 20.06 10.08
C VAL A 133 11.26 20.37 11.43
N SER A 134 10.48 20.82 12.41
CA SER A 134 11.02 21.42 13.64
C SER A 134 10.34 20.99 14.93
N ALA A 135 9.21 20.27 14.88
CA ALA A 135 8.51 19.88 16.08
C ALA A 135 9.28 18.77 16.86
N PRO A 136 9.03 18.66 18.18
CA PRO A 136 9.48 17.51 18.96
C PRO A 136 9.06 16.17 18.32
N PHE A 137 9.90 15.14 18.46
CA PHE A 137 9.65 13.83 17.85
C PHE A 137 8.29 13.24 18.22
N SER A 138 7.87 13.39 19.48
CA SER A 138 6.55 12.95 19.96
C SER A 138 5.40 13.57 19.16
N ASP A 139 5.53 14.84 18.78
CA ASP A 139 4.47 15.59 18.10
C ASP A 139 4.40 15.20 16.62
N VAL A 140 5.57 14.94 16.00
CA VAL A 140 5.65 14.34 14.67
C VAL A 140 4.95 12.98 14.68
N VAL A 141 5.26 12.10 15.64
CA VAL A 141 4.63 10.79 15.75
C VAL A 141 3.11 10.90 15.99
N ALA A 142 2.66 11.83 16.84
CA ALA A 142 1.24 12.07 17.06
C ALA A 142 0.51 12.47 15.76
N SER A 143 1.14 13.32 14.93
CA SER A 143 0.59 13.71 13.63
C SER A 143 0.51 12.56 12.63
N VAL A 144 1.49 11.65 12.63
CA VAL A 144 1.44 10.40 11.83
C VAL A 144 0.26 9.52 12.25
N VAL A 145 0.02 9.37 13.56
CA VAL A 145 -1.15 8.62 14.05
C VAL A 145 -2.46 9.30 13.65
N ALA A 146 -2.53 10.63 13.72
CA ALA A 146 -3.71 11.40 13.30
C ALA A 146 -3.98 11.22 11.79
N PHE A 147 -2.94 11.32 10.96
CA PHE A 147 -3.03 11.05 9.53
C PHE A 147 -3.49 9.62 9.25
N ALA A 148 -2.88 8.62 9.89
CA ALA A 148 -3.27 7.22 9.70
C ALA A 148 -4.73 6.93 10.09
N ARG A 149 -5.32 7.70 11.04
CA ARG A 149 -6.75 7.60 11.37
C ARG A 149 -7.62 8.17 10.26
N ALA A 150 -7.28 9.36 9.77
CA ALA A 150 -8.01 9.98 8.68
C ALA A 150 -7.94 9.12 7.41
N ASP A 151 -6.76 8.60 7.09
CA ASP A 151 -6.53 7.72 5.95
C ASP A 151 -7.24 6.37 6.10
N ALA A 152 -7.25 5.77 7.30
CA ALA A 152 -8.02 4.55 7.56
C ALA A 152 -9.53 4.73 7.34
N ALA A 153 -10.09 5.87 7.76
CA ALA A 153 -11.50 6.20 7.51
C ALA A 153 -11.76 6.38 6.01
N ARG A 154 -10.85 7.05 5.30
CA ARG A 154 -10.88 7.23 3.85
C ARG A 154 -10.87 5.89 3.10
N ILE A 155 -9.95 5.00 3.45
CA ILE A 155 -9.85 3.63 2.90
C ILE A 155 -11.14 2.85 3.18
N GLY A 156 -11.69 2.93 4.39
CA GLY A 156 -12.95 2.27 4.73
C GLY A 156 -14.13 2.73 3.87
N LEU A 157 -14.21 4.03 3.58
CA LEU A 157 -15.21 4.59 2.66
C LEU A 157 -15.01 4.05 1.23
N ARG A 158 -13.78 4.14 0.69
CA ARG A 158 -13.44 3.64 -0.66
C ARG A 158 -13.74 2.16 -0.81
N ASP A 159 -13.36 1.34 0.16
CA ASP A 159 -13.62 -0.11 0.16
C ASP A 159 -15.12 -0.44 0.19
N ARG A 160 -15.93 0.32 0.93
CA ARG A 160 -17.38 0.14 0.96
C ARG A 160 -17.99 0.43 -0.40
N MET A 161 -17.70 1.61 -0.98
CA MET A 161 -18.25 2.03 -2.27
C MET A 161 -17.84 1.06 -3.38
N ARG A 162 -16.56 0.65 -3.38
CA ARG A 162 -16.06 -0.31 -4.36
C ARG A 162 -16.68 -1.70 -4.18
N ALA A 163 -16.93 -2.15 -2.96
CA ALA A 163 -17.63 -3.42 -2.72
C ALA A 163 -19.07 -3.41 -3.28
N GLU A 164 -19.79 -2.30 -3.10
CA GLU A 164 -21.16 -2.12 -3.60
C GLU A 164 -21.21 -2.12 -5.13
N ALA A 165 -20.27 -1.44 -5.80
CA ALA A 165 -20.18 -1.49 -7.26
C ALA A 165 -19.81 -2.90 -7.77
N LEU A 166 -18.88 -3.58 -7.09
CA LEU A 166 -18.43 -4.92 -7.47
C LEU A 166 -19.51 -6.00 -7.29
N THR A 167 -20.54 -5.80 -6.45
CA THR A 167 -21.65 -6.77 -6.38
C THR A 167 -22.47 -6.79 -7.67
N VAL A 168 -22.68 -5.62 -8.30
CA VAL A 168 -23.37 -5.54 -9.60
C VAL A 168 -22.54 -6.23 -10.69
N VAL A 169 -21.21 -5.99 -10.70
CA VAL A 169 -20.31 -6.67 -11.62
C VAL A 169 -20.36 -8.19 -11.43
N ALA A 170 -20.34 -8.65 -10.18
CA ALA A 170 -20.37 -10.08 -9.86
C ALA A 170 -21.65 -10.79 -10.30
N GLU A 171 -22.80 -10.11 -10.38
CA GLU A 171 -24.06 -10.68 -10.88
C GLU A 171 -24.02 -10.95 -12.38
N GLY A 172 -23.25 -10.15 -13.14
CA GLY A 172 -23.09 -10.28 -14.59
C GLY A 172 -21.91 -11.13 -15.05
N SER A 173 -21.10 -11.67 -14.14
CA SER A 173 -19.87 -12.41 -14.46
C SER A 173 -19.95 -13.89 -14.06
N GLU A 174 -19.44 -14.79 -14.90
CA GLU A 174 -19.28 -16.20 -14.53
C GLU A 174 -18.19 -16.36 -13.44
N SER A 175 -17.13 -15.58 -13.59
CA SER A 175 -15.97 -15.50 -12.72
C SER A 175 -15.32 -14.12 -12.76
N LEU A 176 -15.04 -13.58 -11.57
CA LEU A 176 -14.54 -12.23 -11.39
C LEU A 176 -13.18 -12.23 -10.71
N TYR A 177 -12.20 -11.64 -11.37
CA TYR A 177 -10.94 -11.22 -10.75
C TYR A 177 -11.06 -9.76 -10.30
N VAL A 178 -10.70 -9.46 -9.06
CA VAL A 178 -10.70 -8.10 -8.51
C VAL A 178 -9.27 -7.73 -8.13
N GLU A 179 -8.70 -6.72 -8.79
CA GLU A 179 -7.44 -6.10 -8.36
C GLU A 179 -7.64 -5.38 -7.02
N CYS A 180 -6.72 -5.57 -6.08
CA CYS A 180 -6.82 -4.97 -4.77
C CYS A 180 -5.45 -4.69 -4.16
N GLY A 181 -5.21 -3.44 -3.76
CA GLY A 181 -4.04 -3.06 -2.95
C GLY A 181 -4.04 -3.76 -1.59
N TYR A 182 -2.87 -3.97 -0.99
CA TYR A 182 -2.74 -4.56 0.34
C TYR A 182 -3.46 -3.79 1.45
N ILE A 183 -3.58 -2.46 1.31
CA ILE A 183 -4.25 -1.62 2.31
C ILE A 183 -5.78 -1.77 2.28
N HIS A 184 -6.34 -2.20 1.15
CA HIS A 184 -7.77 -2.39 0.91
C HIS A 184 -8.27 -3.75 1.43
N TRP A 185 -7.69 -4.28 2.51
CA TRP A 185 -8.09 -5.57 3.08
C TRP A 185 -9.54 -5.59 3.57
N SER A 186 -10.12 -4.43 3.90
CA SER A 186 -11.54 -4.32 4.28
C SER A 186 -12.48 -4.63 3.12
N LEU A 187 -12.10 -4.35 1.87
CA LEU A 187 -12.89 -4.66 0.67
C LEU A 187 -13.39 -6.12 0.68
N PHE A 188 -12.50 -7.07 0.98
CA PHE A 188 -12.86 -8.49 1.07
C PHE A 188 -13.96 -8.74 2.10
N ARG A 189 -13.94 -8.07 3.25
CA ARG A 189 -14.99 -8.22 4.29
C ARG A 189 -16.31 -7.60 3.85
N HIS A 190 -16.28 -6.47 3.14
CA HIS A 190 -17.48 -5.85 2.59
C HIS A 190 -18.12 -6.77 1.54
N LEU A 191 -17.34 -7.27 0.60
CA LEU A 191 -17.80 -8.24 -0.41
C LEU A 191 -18.36 -9.51 0.23
N GLN A 192 -17.67 -10.08 1.23
CA GLN A 192 -18.14 -11.26 1.94
C GLN A 192 -19.50 -11.04 2.62
N ARG A 193 -19.75 -9.82 3.13
CA ARG A 193 -21.02 -9.45 3.76
C ARG A 193 -22.13 -9.27 2.74
N LEU A 194 -21.86 -8.54 1.64
CA LEU A 194 -22.86 -8.20 0.64
C LEU A 194 -23.29 -9.40 -0.22
N LEU A 195 -22.33 -10.24 -0.64
CA LEU A 195 -22.61 -11.40 -1.50
C LEU A 195 -23.12 -12.63 -0.73
N GLY A 196 -23.00 -12.61 0.60
CA GLY A 196 -23.40 -13.72 1.46
C GLY A 196 -22.61 -15.01 1.23
N ARG A 197 -23.14 -16.13 1.73
CA ARG A 197 -22.45 -17.44 1.75
C ARG A 197 -22.51 -18.23 0.44
N ARG A 198 -23.37 -17.82 -0.51
CA ARG A 198 -23.61 -18.56 -1.76
C ARG A 198 -22.51 -18.29 -2.79
N THR A 199 -21.89 -17.12 -2.75
CA THR A 199 -20.82 -16.75 -3.68
C THR A 199 -19.47 -17.20 -3.14
N ARG A 200 -18.74 -18.00 -3.94
CA ARG A 200 -17.38 -18.42 -3.61
C ARG A 200 -16.42 -17.24 -3.77
N LEU A 201 -16.09 -16.59 -2.65
CA LEU A 201 -15.10 -15.52 -2.54
C LEU A 201 -13.76 -16.06 -2.04
N ARG A 202 -12.68 -15.82 -2.79
CA ARG A 202 -11.32 -16.30 -2.47
C ARG A 202 -10.36 -15.11 -2.35
N PRO A 203 -9.67 -14.94 -1.21
CA PRO A 203 -8.53 -14.02 -1.14
C PRO A 203 -7.29 -14.71 -1.73
N LEU A 204 -6.54 -14.00 -2.56
CA LEU A 204 -5.27 -14.46 -3.11
C LEU A 204 -4.23 -13.35 -2.95
N PHE A 205 -3.07 -13.66 -2.38
CA PHE A 205 -1.94 -12.72 -2.33
C PHE A 205 -0.95 -13.11 -3.42
N LEU A 206 -0.73 -12.22 -4.38
CA LEU A 206 0.01 -12.59 -5.59
C LEU A 206 1.46 -12.99 -5.30
N LEU A 207 2.09 -12.34 -4.31
CA LEU A 207 3.47 -12.62 -3.90
C LEU A 207 3.58 -13.47 -2.61
N ASP A 208 2.54 -14.24 -2.24
CA ASP A 208 2.52 -15.01 -0.97
C ASP A 208 3.78 -15.86 -0.77
N GLN A 209 4.11 -16.67 -1.78
CA GLN A 209 5.23 -17.59 -1.71
C GLN A 209 6.56 -16.85 -1.51
N GLU A 210 6.78 -15.78 -2.26
CA GLU A 210 7.99 -14.96 -2.21
C GLU A 210 8.12 -14.19 -0.90
N ALA A 211 7.01 -13.64 -0.39
CA ALA A 211 6.99 -12.92 0.88
C ALA A 211 7.25 -13.87 2.06
N ARG A 212 6.66 -15.07 2.04
CA ARG A 212 6.89 -16.08 3.10
C ARG A 212 8.34 -16.49 3.21
N ARG A 213 9.04 -16.66 2.07
CA ARG A 213 10.47 -16.99 2.07
C ARG A 213 11.32 -15.91 2.73
N ARG A 214 10.91 -14.64 2.66
CA ARG A 214 11.67 -13.49 3.16
C ARG A 214 11.35 -13.13 4.60
N ILE A 215 10.08 -13.19 4.99
CA ILE A 215 9.60 -12.67 6.29
C ILE A 215 8.59 -13.59 6.99
N GLY A 216 8.32 -14.79 6.45
CA GLY A 216 7.38 -15.75 7.05
C GLY A 216 5.90 -15.34 7.03
N LYS A 217 5.54 -14.31 6.26
CA LYS A 217 4.17 -13.76 6.12
C LYS A 217 3.73 -13.73 4.66
N LYS A 218 2.42 -13.63 4.42
CA LYS A 218 1.82 -13.63 3.07
C LYS A 218 2.11 -12.39 2.24
N GLN A 219 2.56 -11.34 2.89
CA GLN A 219 2.87 -10.04 2.30
C GLN A 219 3.79 -9.29 3.26
N VAL A 220 4.63 -8.42 2.71
CA VAL A 220 5.35 -7.41 3.49
C VAL A 220 4.37 -6.28 3.75
N LEU A 221 4.25 -5.88 5.02
CA LEU A 221 3.50 -4.70 5.41
C LEU A 221 4.44 -3.84 6.23
N GLY A 222 4.74 -2.65 5.73
CA GLY A 222 5.50 -1.68 6.48
C GLY A 222 4.79 -1.31 7.79
N PRO A 223 5.50 -0.74 8.77
CA PRO A 223 4.89 -0.28 10.02
C PRO A 223 3.75 0.73 9.79
N GLY A 224 3.82 1.55 8.71
CA GLY A 224 2.74 2.44 8.29
C GLY A 224 1.48 1.67 7.86
N ASP A 225 1.60 0.70 6.95
CA ASP A 225 0.45 -0.11 6.53
C ASP A 225 -0.14 -0.91 7.70
N ARG A 226 0.72 -1.42 8.59
CA ARG A 226 0.29 -2.12 9.81
C ARG A 226 -0.48 -1.19 10.75
N LEU A 227 -0.07 0.07 10.86
CA LEU A 227 -0.77 1.10 11.62
C LEU A 227 -2.14 1.38 11.00
N THR A 228 -2.19 1.69 9.72
CA THR A 228 -3.41 2.02 8.99
C THR A 228 -4.40 0.85 8.99
N LEU A 229 -3.98 -0.37 8.66
CA LEU A 229 -4.86 -1.55 8.68
C LEU A 229 -5.43 -1.85 10.06
N ARG A 230 -4.68 -1.59 11.15
CA ARG A 230 -5.22 -1.73 12.51
C ARG A 230 -6.36 -0.76 12.76
N LEU A 231 -6.24 0.46 12.27
CA LEU A 231 -7.25 1.51 12.41
C LEU A 231 -8.46 1.26 11.49
N VAL A 232 -8.24 0.76 10.27
CA VAL A 232 -9.31 0.31 9.35
C VAL A 232 -10.22 -0.72 10.02
N PHE A 233 -9.66 -1.68 10.76
CA PHE A 233 -10.49 -2.69 11.46
C PHE A 233 -10.93 -2.29 12.86
N ARG A 234 -10.33 -1.25 13.46
CA ARG A 234 -10.60 -0.80 14.83
C ARG A 234 -10.35 0.70 14.97
N GLU A 235 -11.31 1.49 14.52
CA GLU A 235 -11.22 2.96 14.47
C GLU A 235 -10.84 3.58 15.83
N ASN A 236 -11.45 3.09 16.92
CA ASN A 236 -11.23 3.62 18.27
C ASN A 236 -10.04 3.00 19.02
N LEU A 237 -9.16 2.26 18.34
CA LEU A 237 -8.00 1.65 18.98
C LEU A 237 -7.07 2.74 19.52
N ARG A 238 -6.75 2.69 20.82
CA ARG A 238 -5.77 3.57 21.48
C ARG A 238 -4.79 2.70 22.25
N THR A 239 -3.64 2.42 21.68
CA THR A 239 -2.61 1.58 22.30
C THR A 239 -1.22 2.17 22.07
N PRO A 240 -0.26 1.95 22.99
CA PRO A 240 1.13 2.37 22.78
C PRO A 240 1.76 1.81 21.50
N LEU A 241 1.26 0.67 21.02
CA LEU A 241 1.67 0.07 19.77
C LEU A 241 1.43 0.98 18.55
N LEU A 242 0.37 1.80 18.54
CA LEU A 242 0.11 2.70 17.41
C LEU A 242 1.20 3.77 17.29
N SER A 243 1.60 4.35 18.43
CA SER A 243 2.70 5.30 18.50
C SER A 243 4.02 4.66 18.10
N LEU A 244 4.29 3.41 18.51
CA LEU A 244 5.48 2.69 18.07
C LEU A 244 5.49 2.44 16.56
N LEU A 245 4.37 2.00 15.98
CA LEU A 245 4.27 1.78 14.53
C LEU A 245 4.42 3.09 13.75
N ALA A 246 3.87 4.20 14.25
CA ALA A 246 4.05 5.52 13.68
C ALA A 246 5.51 6.00 13.76
N ALA A 247 6.19 5.77 14.88
CA ALA A 247 7.62 6.05 15.02
C ALA A 247 8.47 5.20 14.05
N GLN A 248 8.16 3.91 13.93
CA GLN A 248 8.83 3.00 13.00
C GLN A 248 8.55 3.37 11.54
N SER A 249 7.36 3.89 11.19
CA SER A 249 7.02 4.29 9.82
C SER A 249 7.82 5.49 9.33
N LEU A 250 8.15 6.44 10.22
CA LEU A 250 9.05 7.54 9.91
C LEU A 250 10.43 7.06 9.48
N ILE A 251 10.95 6.00 10.11
CA ILE A 251 12.23 5.41 9.72
C ILE A 251 12.06 4.56 8.45
N PHE A 252 11.04 3.69 8.40
CA PHE A 252 10.78 2.80 7.28
C PHE A 252 10.69 3.53 5.95
N ILE A 253 9.93 4.64 5.89
CA ILE A 253 9.77 5.40 4.65
C ILE A 253 11.10 6.00 4.17
N LYS A 254 12.08 6.19 5.05
CA LYS A 254 13.43 6.61 4.68
C LYS A 254 14.32 5.47 4.21
N LEU A 255 13.97 4.22 4.49
CA LEU A 255 14.77 3.06 4.07
C LEU A 255 14.38 2.55 2.69
N VAL A 256 13.08 2.54 2.38
CA VAL A 256 12.59 2.01 1.10
C VAL A 256 12.95 2.94 -0.05
N HIS A 257 13.43 2.37 -1.15
CA HIS A 257 13.73 3.07 -2.40
C HIS A 257 12.45 3.61 -3.06
N LYS A 258 12.55 4.77 -3.70
CA LYS A 258 11.40 5.48 -4.26
C LYS A 258 11.18 5.21 -5.75
N GLU A 259 12.22 4.82 -6.45
CA GLU A 259 12.19 4.61 -7.89
C GLU A 259 11.66 3.22 -8.26
N GLU A 260 11.03 3.12 -9.44
CA GLU A 260 10.59 1.83 -9.98
C GLU A 260 11.78 0.94 -10.38
N MET A 261 12.02 -0.10 -9.59
CA MET A 261 12.95 -1.18 -9.91
C MET A 261 12.39 -2.15 -10.95
N SER A 262 13.25 -2.56 -11.88
CA SER A 262 12.93 -3.59 -12.87
C SER A 262 13.27 -4.98 -12.33
N PRO A 263 12.34 -5.94 -12.31
CA PRO A 263 12.70 -7.32 -12.04
C PRO A 263 13.50 -7.92 -13.21
N SER A 264 14.63 -8.55 -12.92
CA SER A 264 15.19 -9.61 -13.77
C SER A 264 14.43 -10.93 -13.56
N GLN A 265 14.65 -11.93 -14.41
CA GLN A 265 13.93 -13.20 -14.35
C GLN A 265 14.01 -13.85 -12.96
N GLY A 266 12.85 -13.98 -12.30
CA GLY A 266 12.74 -14.60 -10.98
C GLY A 266 13.18 -13.73 -9.79
N SER A 267 13.53 -12.46 -10.02
CA SER A 267 13.83 -11.49 -8.97
C SER A 267 12.59 -10.70 -8.53
N PHE A 268 12.62 -10.21 -7.29
CA PHE A 268 11.55 -9.41 -6.68
C PHE A 268 12.17 -8.22 -5.94
N PRO A 269 12.83 -7.30 -6.66
CA PRO A 269 13.68 -6.27 -6.06
C PRO A 269 12.92 -5.34 -5.10
N HIS A 270 11.65 -5.01 -5.39
CA HIS A 270 10.85 -4.19 -4.46
C HIS A 270 10.49 -4.98 -3.21
N LEU A 271 10.04 -6.22 -3.35
CA LEU A 271 9.75 -7.08 -2.21
C LEU A 271 11.00 -7.33 -1.33
N ASP A 272 12.18 -7.46 -1.95
CA ASP A 272 13.46 -7.59 -1.25
C ASP A 272 13.79 -6.34 -0.43
N ASP A 273 13.69 -5.16 -1.04
CA ASP A 273 13.94 -3.86 -0.40
C ASP A 273 12.97 -3.61 0.76
N GLU A 274 11.68 -3.79 0.52
CA GLU A 274 10.63 -3.62 1.53
C GLU A 274 10.77 -4.63 2.68
N ALA A 275 11.09 -5.89 2.38
CA ALA A 275 11.33 -6.92 3.41
C ALA A 275 12.54 -6.58 4.29
N GLN A 276 13.62 -6.06 3.69
CA GLN A 276 14.80 -5.65 4.45
C GLN A 276 14.50 -4.46 5.37
N ALA A 277 13.82 -3.44 4.85
CA ALA A 277 13.40 -2.29 5.63
C ALA A 277 12.45 -2.68 6.77
N ASP A 278 11.51 -3.61 6.53
CA ASP A 278 10.60 -4.13 7.56
C ASP A 278 11.37 -4.89 8.65
N ARG A 279 12.36 -5.71 8.28
CA ARG A 279 13.23 -6.42 9.26
C ARG A 279 13.96 -5.44 10.17
N TRP A 280 14.62 -4.43 9.61
CA TRP A 280 15.36 -3.45 10.40
C TRP A 280 14.44 -2.63 11.32
N THR A 281 13.32 -2.14 10.79
CA THR A 281 12.43 -1.26 11.57
C THR A 281 11.67 -1.98 12.67
N ARG A 282 11.38 -3.28 12.52
CA ARG A 282 10.75 -4.08 13.58
C ARG A 282 11.58 -4.21 14.84
N CYS A 283 12.90 -4.11 14.73
CA CYS A 283 13.82 -4.18 15.87
C CYS A 283 13.95 -2.85 16.62
N LEU A 284 13.42 -1.75 16.07
CA LEU A 284 13.53 -0.42 16.66
C LEU A 284 12.44 -0.22 17.72
N SER A 285 12.86 0.16 18.92
CA SER A 285 12.01 0.70 19.97
C SER A 285 11.69 2.18 19.71
N TRP A 286 10.78 2.75 20.51
CA TRP A 286 10.50 4.18 20.49
C TRP A 286 11.78 5.03 20.59
N LYS A 287 12.64 4.72 21.56
CA LYS A 287 13.87 5.46 21.83
C LYS A 287 14.86 5.36 20.65
N ASP A 288 14.88 4.21 19.97
CA ASP A 288 15.71 4.05 18.77
C ASP A 288 15.22 4.95 17.64
N CYS A 289 13.90 4.97 17.38
CA CYS A 289 13.31 5.83 16.36
C CYS A 289 13.54 7.32 16.67
N GLU A 290 13.39 7.71 17.94
CA GLU A 290 13.62 9.09 18.40
C GLU A 290 15.07 9.54 18.14
N ARG A 291 16.05 8.67 18.42
CA ARG A 291 17.47 8.94 18.16
C ARG A 291 17.80 8.97 16.67
N LEU A 292 17.23 8.05 15.89
CA LEU A 292 17.52 7.90 14.47
C LEU A 292 16.86 8.99 13.61
N TRP A 293 15.66 9.44 13.98
CA TRP A 293 14.87 10.37 13.17
C TRP A 293 15.64 11.62 12.71
N PRO A 294 16.30 12.40 13.60
CA PRO A 294 17.04 13.59 13.16
C PRO A 294 18.18 13.26 12.18
N LEU A 295 18.74 12.05 12.23
CA LEU A 295 19.85 11.61 11.37
C LEU A 295 19.38 11.21 9.97
N VAL A 296 18.18 10.64 9.85
CA VAL A 296 17.67 10.07 8.59
C VAL A 296 16.62 10.93 7.89
N ARG A 297 15.93 11.84 8.59
CA ARG A 297 14.76 12.58 8.06
C ARG A 297 15.02 13.41 6.80
N GLN A 298 16.25 13.85 6.56
CA GLN A 298 16.66 14.60 5.36
C GLN A 298 17.53 13.77 4.41
N LYS A 299 17.74 12.49 4.69
CA LYS A 299 18.60 11.64 3.88
C LYS A 299 17.78 10.92 2.78
N PRO A 300 18.38 10.71 1.59
CA PRO A 300 17.91 9.72 0.63
C PRO A 300 18.00 8.30 1.18
N SER A 301 17.43 7.32 0.45
CA SER A 301 17.30 5.95 0.94
C SER A 301 18.63 5.29 1.28
N GLN A 302 19.60 5.27 0.38
CA GLN A 302 20.88 4.57 0.62
C GLN A 302 21.65 5.12 1.84
N PRO A 303 21.89 6.44 1.99
CA PRO A 303 22.53 6.95 3.21
C PRO A 303 21.74 6.68 4.49
N ALA A 304 20.40 6.71 4.44
CA ALA A 304 19.58 6.36 5.60
C ALA A 304 19.72 4.88 5.97
N GLN A 305 19.78 3.98 4.98
CA GLN A 305 20.04 2.56 5.18
C GLN A 305 21.40 2.33 5.86
N ASP A 306 22.45 3.01 5.41
CA ASP A 306 23.79 2.90 6.00
C ASP A 306 23.80 3.34 7.48
N ILE A 307 23.15 4.47 7.80
CA ILE A 307 23.03 4.98 9.18
C ILE A 307 22.29 3.97 10.07
N VAL A 308 21.14 3.48 9.64
CA VAL A 308 20.33 2.54 10.44
C VAL A 308 21.04 1.20 10.60
N ARG A 309 21.72 0.70 9.56
CA ARG A 309 22.51 -0.54 9.63
C ARG A 309 23.64 -0.42 10.65
N SER A 310 24.42 0.67 10.61
CA SER A 310 25.50 0.90 11.59
C SER A 310 24.96 0.99 13.01
N TYR A 311 23.87 1.75 13.22
CA TYR A 311 23.20 1.85 14.52
C TYR A 311 22.78 0.49 15.08
N LEU A 312 22.19 -0.36 14.24
CA LEU A 312 21.79 -1.70 14.63
C LEU A 312 23.00 -2.58 14.97
N GLN A 313 24.08 -2.53 14.19
CA GLN A 313 25.31 -3.28 14.47
C GLN A 313 25.91 -2.91 15.83
N GLU A 314 26.08 -1.61 16.10
CA GLU A 314 26.62 -1.13 17.38
C GLU A 314 25.74 -1.54 18.57
N ARG A 315 24.42 -1.41 18.43
CA ARG A 315 23.47 -1.81 19.46
C ARG A 315 23.54 -3.31 19.74
N PHE A 316 23.54 -4.15 18.71
CA PHE A 316 23.58 -5.60 18.90
C PHE A 316 24.91 -6.06 19.48
N ASN A 317 26.03 -5.45 19.10
CA ASN A 317 27.33 -5.75 19.72
C ASN A 317 27.30 -5.42 21.22
N HIS A 318 26.76 -4.25 21.58
CA HIS A 318 26.66 -3.85 22.98
C HIS A 318 25.70 -4.73 23.81
N ASP A 319 24.57 -5.14 23.22
CA ASP A 319 23.62 -6.07 23.86
C ASP A 319 24.21 -7.48 23.99
N PHE A 320 25.05 -7.91 23.03
CA PHE A 320 25.75 -9.20 23.05
C PHE A 320 26.84 -9.24 24.13
N GLU A 321 27.69 -8.21 24.23
CA GLU A 321 28.69 -8.07 25.29
C GLU A 321 28.03 -8.10 26.69
N LYS A 322 26.86 -7.47 26.84
CA LYS A 322 26.07 -7.50 28.08
C LYS A 322 25.47 -8.88 28.38
N LEU A 323 25.20 -9.70 27.37
CA LEU A 323 24.66 -11.05 27.55
C LEU A 323 25.77 -12.06 27.84
N GLU A 324 26.94 -11.96 27.21
CA GLU A 324 28.11 -12.81 27.50
C GLU A 324 28.65 -12.59 28.91
N THR A 325 28.64 -11.34 29.39
CA THR A 325 29.02 -11.00 30.76
C THR A 325 28.07 -11.57 31.83
N VAL A 326 26.84 -11.95 31.45
CA VAL A 326 25.82 -12.49 32.36
C VAL A 326 25.63 -14.01 32.18
N HIS A 327 25.76 -14.54 30.95
CA HIS A 327 25.55 -15.96 30.60
C HIS A 327 26.44 -16.41 29.41
N PRO A 328 27.66 -16.93 29.64
CA PRO A 328 28.66 -17.19 28.60
C PRO A 328 28.37 -18.35 27.62
N ASN A 329 27.23 -19.05 27.72
CA ASN A 329 26.96 -20.28 26.94
C ASN A 329 25.72 -20.22 26.02
N ALA A 330 25.18 -19.04 25.72
CA ALA A 330 23.86 -18.92 25.07
C ALA A 330 23.84 -18.07 23.79
N THR A 331 24.61 -18.42 22.74
CA THR A 331 24.57 -17.64 21.49
C THR A 331 24.67 -18.49 20.22
N GLY A 332 23.52 -18.71 19.56
CA GLY A 332 23.43 -19.34 18.23
C GLY A 332 23.36 -18.31 17.09
N GLY A 333 24.13 -18.51 16.03
CA GLY A 333 24.48 -17.51 15.00
C GLY A 333 23.43 -17.14 13.93
N GLY A 334 22.17 -17.57 14.02
CA GLY A 334 21.19 -17.34 12.95
C GLY A 334 20.62 -15.92 12.85
N PHE A 335 20.75 -15.10 13.89
CA PHE A 335 20.06 -13.81 13.99
C PHE A 335 20.73 -12.69 13.17
N PHE A 336 22.07 -12.54 13.25
CA PHE A 336 22.82 -11.50 12.52
C PHE A 336 22.71 -11.66 10.99
N ASP A 337 22.81 -12.90 10.51
CA ASP A 337 22.73 -13.23 9.08
C ASP A 337 21.34 -12.87 8.52
N SER A 338 20.28 -13.06 9.31
CA SER A 338 18.90 -12.70 8.92
C SER A 338 18.64 -11.19 8.81
N LEU A 339 19.48 -10.38 9.46
CA LEU A 339 19.42 -8.91 9.44
C LEU A 339 20.40 -8.28 8.44
N GLY A 340 21.25 -9.08 7.79
CA GLY A 340 22.32 -8.58 6.92
C GLY A 340 23.40 -7.80 7.67
N LEU A 341 23.61 -8.13 8.94
CA LEU A 341 24.60 -7.49 9.81
C LEU A 341 25.87 -8.33 9.88
N ARG A 342 27.03 -7.68 10.02
CA ARG A 342 28.28 -8.40 10.30
C ARG A 342 28.24 -8.93 11.73
N ARG A 343 28.74 -10.14 11.94
CA ARG A 343 28.98 -10.66 13.29
C ARG A 343 30.12 -9.85 13.94
N PRO A 344 30.09 -9.64 15.26
CA PRO A 344 31.22 -9.08 15.99
C PRO A 344 32.50 -9.91 15.79
#